data_AF-A0A7C1RBS9-F1
#
_entry.id   AF-A0A7C1RBS9-F1
#
_cell.length_a   1.000
_cell.length_b   1.000
_cell.length_c   1.000
_cell.angle_alpha   90.00
_cell.angle_beta   90.00
_cell.angle_gamma   90.00
#
_symmetry.space_group_name_H-M   'P 1'
#
loop_
_entity.id
_entity.type
_entity.pdbx_description
1 polymer ?
#
loop_
_entity_poly.entity_id
_entity_poly.type
_entity_poly.pdbx_seq_one_letter_code
_entity_poly.pdbx_strand_id
1 'polypeptide(L)'
;MRINHAILIRALPPDRLEDFVNDWLAQRCKEYHSHELWRGTGDMGRDVTGYVTNKRMEGSWDNFQCKQLSKSLSESSAFIELGKIFMHSSAGEYSLPRSYTFVAPRGVARAVQQFIAHPERFRAAFLERWNSDIAGKLVEKQSIPLSPEIEAAIKAFDFTQMHWLDAARLVDDPACKPALVKWFDEDPGPSPRGVVPDQIGVSESSYIGQLLKLYEEKGPGTFPDATSALASPEFATHLRDQRTRFFDSVAFDRFYRDSTPEDYLFNFKDEIYHGVVEIHDDDHASGLAKLRQVMQQAAILQPSGILGKHAGPQVKQGTCHQFANDGRLPWHR
;
A
#
# COMPACT_ATOMS: atom_id res chain seq x y z
N MET A 1 -21.30 -14.26 -2.89
CA MET A 1 -20.82 -13.91 -4.26
C MET A 1 -19.52 -13.16 -4.07
N ARG A 2 -18.39 -13.58 -4.67
CA ARG A 2 -17.15 -12.77 -4.55
C ARG A 2 -17.40 -11.42 -5.19
N ILE A 3 -17.04 -10.34 -4.49
CA ILE A 3 -17.14 -8.99 -5.03
C ILE A 3 -16.22 -8.90 -6.24
N ASN A 4 -16.74 -8.40 -7.35
CA ASN A 4 -15.93 -8.14 -8.54
C ASN A 4 -15.46 -6.68 -8.50
N HIS A 5 -14.29 -6.45 -7.90
CA HIS A 5 -13.70 -5.11 -7.76
C HIS A 5 -13.50 -4.41 -9.10
N ALA A 6 -13.27 -5.15 -10.18
CA ALA A 6 -13.13 -4.55 -11.50
C ALA A 6 -14.44 -3.88 -11.97
N ILE A 7 -15.61 -4.38 -11.54
CA ILE A 7 -16.90 -3.72 -11.80
C ILE A 7 -17.03 -2.44 -10.97
N LEU A 8 -16.58 -2.46 -9.71
CA LEU A 8 -16.64 -1.29 -8.83
C LEU A 8 -15.73 -0.15 -9.32
N ILE A 9 -14.50 -0.45 -9.74
CA ILE A 9 -13.59 0.54 -10.34
C ILE A 9 -14.20 1.14 -11.62
N ARG A 10 -14.85 0.32 -12.46
CA ARG A 10 -15.56 0.80 -13.67
C ARG A 10 -16.79 1.67 -13.36
N ALA A 11 -17.27 1.68 -12.13
CA ALA A 11 -18.40 2.48 -11.68
C ALA A 11 -17.99 3.77 -10.97
N LEU A 12 -16.69 3.97 -10.66
CA LEU A 12 -16.21 5.21 -10.09
C LEU A 12 -16.51 6.41 -11.01
N PRO A 13 -16.82 7.60 -10.45
CA PRO A 13 -16.73 8.85 -11.18
C PRO A 13 -15.29 9.16 -11.65
N PRO A 14 -15.09 10.04 -12.65
CA PRO A 14 -13.75 10.34 -13.18
C PRO A 14 -12.75 10.87 -12.16
N ASP A 15 -13.14 11.85 -11.35
CA ASP A 15 -12.32 12.42 -10.26
C ASP A 15 -11.96 11.36 -9.21
N ARG A 16 -12.89 10.44 -8.94
CA ARG A 16 -12.70 9.34 -8.00
C ARG A 16 -11.77 8.25 -8.55
N LEU A 17 -11.68 8.07 -9.87
CA LEU A 17 -10.67 7.19 -10.47
C LEU A 17 -9.27 7.75 -10.22
N GLU A 18 -9.07 9.06 -10.39
CA GLU A 18 -7.78 9.71 -10.15
C GLU A 18 -7.36 9.58 -8.68
N ASP A 19 -8.30 9.82 -7.74
CA ASP A 19 -8.06 9.60 -6.31
C ASP A 19 -7.67 8.14 -6.01
N PHE A 20 -8.39 7.19 -6.61
CA PHE A 20 -8.10 5.76 -6.46
C PHE A 20 -6.70 5.39 -6.98
N VAL A 21 -6.33 5.91 -8.16
CA VAL A 21 -5.00 5.68 -8.74
C VAL A 21 -3.92 6.33 -7.90
N ASN A 22 -4.17 7.50 -7.31
CA ASN A 22 -3.26 8.16 -6.39
C ASN A 22 -3.05 7.34 -5.10
N ASP A 23 -4.12 6.78 -4.52
CA ASP A 23 -4.03 5.88 -3.36
C ASP A 23 -3.30 4.56 -3.68
N TRP A 24 -3.53 4.00 -4.87
CA TRP A 24 -2.78 2.84 -5.36
C TRP A 24 -1.29 3.15 -5.52
N LEU A 25 -0.96 4.32 -6.07
CA LEU A 25 0.43 4.73 -6.28
C LEU A 25 1.17 4.99 -4.97
N ALA A 26 0.48 5.44 -3.92
CA ALA A 26 1.04 5.60 -2.57
C ALA A 26 1.64 4.29 -2.01
N GLN A 27 1.11 3.14 -2.44
CA GLN A 27 1.60 1.82 -2.02
C GLN A 27 2.87 1.37 -2.77
N ARG A 28 3.26 2.08 -3.83
CA ARG A 28 4.43 1.78 -4.66
C ARG A 28 5.67 2.57 -4.22
N CYS A 29 5.83 2.74 -2.90
CA CYS A 29 6.93 3.51 -2.28
C CYS A 29 8.35 2.93 -2.53
N LYS A 30 8.44 1.67 -2.98
CA LYS A 30 9.71 1.08 -3.43
C LYS A 30 10.11 1.55 -4.83
N GLU A 31 9.14 1.98 -5.63
CA GLU A 31 9.32 2.39 -7.02
C GLU A 31 9.36 3.92 -7.16
N TYR A 32 8.60 4.61 -6.31
CA TYR A 32 8.47 6.06 -6.32
C TYR A 32 8.85 6.67 -4.98
N HIS A 33 9.70 7.70 -5.03
CA HIS A 33 10.04 8.55 -3.90
C HIS A 33 8.82 9.34 -3.39
N SER A 34 7.98 9.82 -4.31
CA SER A 34 6.75 10.54 -4.01
C SER A 34 5.79 10.47 -5.20
N HIS A 35 4.53 10.83 -5.00
CA HIS A 35 3.52 10.91 -6.05
C HIS A 35 2.69 12.19 -5.91
N GLU A 36 2.02 12.59 -6.98
CA GLU A 36 1.21 13.81 -7.00
C GLU A 36 -0.03 13.64 -7.88
N LEU A 37 -1.15 14.16 -7.37
CA LEU A 37 -2.43 14.24 -8.06
C LEU A 37 -2.61 15.67 -8.60
N TRP A 38 -2.75 15.78 -9.91
CA TRP A 38 -2.89 17.03 -10.63
C TRP A 38 -4.36 17.26 -10.97
N ARG A 39 -4.87 18.46 -10.68
CA ARG A 39 -6.27 18.83 -10.95
C ARG A 39 -6.38 20.25 -11.47
N GLY A 40 -7.39 20.48 -12.30
CA GLY A 40 -7.77 21.80 -12.77
C GLY A 40 -6.98 22.28 -13.99
N THR A 41 -7.16 23.55 -14.34
CA THR A 41 -6.72 24.14 -15.63
C THR A 41 -5.20 24.30 -15.79
N GLY A 42 -4.39 23.72 -14.92
CA GLY A 42 -2.92 23.72 -14.97
C GLY A 42 -2.31 22.32 -14.91
N ASP A 43 -3.13 21.28 -15.07
CA ASP A 43 -2.67 19.89 -15.05
C ASP A 43 -1.70 19.58 -16.21
N MET A 44 -1.80 20.33 -17.31
CA MET A 44 -1.01 20.21 -18.54
C MET A 44 -1.02 18.77 -19.10
N GLY A 45 -2.14 18.06 -18.97
CA GLY A 45 -2.27 16.68 -19.43
C GLY A 45 -1.61 15.65 -18.52
N ARG A 46 -1.53 15.91 -17.22
CA ARG A 46 -1.11 14.96 -16.19
C ARG A 46 -2.27 14.77 -15.23
N ASP A 47 -2.59 13.53 -14.87
CA ASP A 47 -3.60 13.28 -13.83
C ASP A 47 -2.91 12.84 -12.54
N VAL A 48 -2.17 11.72 -12.58
CA VAL A 48 -1.38 11.24 -11.45
C VAL A 48 0.05 11.00 -11.91
N THR A 49 1.03 11.47 -11.14
CA THR A 49 2.44 11.30 -11.46
C THR A 49 3.20 10.59 -10.35
N GLY A 50 4.07 9.65 -10.73
CA GLY A 50 5.01 9.01 -9.80
C GLY A 50 6.42 9.53 -10.01
N TYR A 51 7.05 10.07 -8.96
CA TYR A 51 8.42 10.60 -9.01
C TYR A 51 9.41 9.56 -8.51
N VAL A 52 10.35 9.16 -9.36
CA VAL A 52 11.38 8.16 -9.02
C VAL A 52 12.43 8.74 -8.06
N THR A 53 12.61 10.06 -8.08
CA THR A 53 13.58 10.77 -7.25
C THR A 53 12.97 12.01 -6.61
N ASN A 54 13.66 12.60 -5.64
CA ASN A 54 13.29 13.88 -5.04
C ASN A 54 13.37 15.09 -6.00
N LYS A 55 13.93 14.91 -7.20
CA LYS A 55 13.98 15.95 -8.26
C LYS A 55 12.66 16.12 -9.01
N ARG A 56 11.64 15.30 -8.71
CA ARG A 56 10.30 15.39 -9.31
C ARG A 56 10.37 15.45 -10.86
N MET A 57 9.70 16.42 -11.49
CA MET A 57 9.66 16.59 -12.95
C MET A 57 10.96 17.08 -13.58
N GLU A 58 11.95 17.50 -12.78
CA GLU A 58 13.33 17.75 -13.23
C GLU A 58 14.16 16.46 -13.25
N GLY A 59 13.65 15.37 -12.67
CA GLY A 59 14.23 14.03 -12.71
C GLY A 59 13.29 13.04 -13.41
N SER A 60 13.57 11.74 -13.24
CA SER A 60 12.71 10.68 -13.80
C SER A 60 11.35 10.63 -13.10
N TRP A 61 10.29 10.66 -13.90
CA TRP A 61 8.91 10.59 -13.45
C TRP A 61 8.05 9.78 -14.43
N ASP A 62 6.97 9.18 -13.94
CA ASP A 62 6.01 8.43 -14.75
C ASP A 62 4.65 9.10 -14.71
N ASN A 63 3.93 9.06 -15.84
CA ASN A 63 2.58 9.62 -15.97
C ASN A 63 1.52 8.50 -15.96
N PHE A 64 0.47 8.68 -15.16
CA PHE A 64 -0.71 7.83 -15.12
C PHE A 64 -1.93 8.64 -15.53
N GLN A 65 -2.26 8.57 -16.82
CA GLN A 65 -3.40 9.30 -17.39
C GLN A 65 -4.69 8.49 -17.19
N CYS A 66 -5.55 8.96 -16.31
CA CYS A 66 -6.84 8.39 -15.95
C CYS A 66 -7.91 8.75 -16.99
N LYS A 67 -8.61 7.73 -17.50
CA LYS A 67 -9.72 7.90 -18.46
C LYS A 67 -10.90 7.04 -18.08
N GLN A 68 -11.75 7.60 -17.21
CA GLN A 68 -13.01 6.99 -16.81
C GLN A 68 -14.09 7.25 -17.87
N LEU A 69 -14.12 6.37 -18.87
CA LEU A 69 -15.01 6.48 -20.02
C LEU A 69 -16.11 5.41 -19.95
N SER A 70 -17.23 5.66 -20.64
CA SER A 70 -18.33 4.69 -20.77
C SER A 70 -17.99 3.54 -21.72
N LYS A 71 -16.94 3.70 -22.54
CA LYS A 71 -16.39 2.71 -23.49
C LYS A 71 -14.87 2.67 -23.36
N SER A 72 -14.21 1.75 -24.07
CA SER A 72 -12.75 1.70 -24.12
C SER A 72 -12.15 2.98 -24.71
N LEU A 73 -10.95 3.35 -24.25
CA LEU A 73 -10.22 4.51 -24.75
C LEU A 73 -10.01 4.41 -26.27
N SER A 74 -10.50 5.41 -27.00
CA SER A 74 -10.37 5.45 -28.46
C SER A 74 -8.95 5.78 -28.90
N GLU A 75 -8.60 5.42 -30.14
CA GLU A 75 -7.33 5.82 -30.75
C GLU A 75 -7.17 7.34 -30.78
N SER A 76 -8.17 8.07 -31.30
CA SER A 76 -8.10 9.54 -31.36
C SER A 76 -7.88 10.16 -29.98
N SER A 77 -8.56 9.64 -28.94
CA SER A 77 -8.37 10.13 -27.58
C SER A 77 -6.96 9.83 -27.07
N ALA A 78 -6.44 8.62 -27.27
CA ALA A 78 -5.09 8.25 -26.86
C ALA A 78 -4.02 9.16 -27.51
N PHE A 79 -4.17 9.45 -28.80
CA PHE A 79 -3.26 10.37 -29.51
C PHE A 79 -3.33 11.80 -28.97
N ILE A 80 -4.53 12.29 -28.64
CA ILE A 80 -4.70 13.65 -28.07
C ILE A 80 -4.04 13.75 -26.69
N GLU A 81 -4.29 12.80 -25.79
CA GLU A 81 -3.75 12.87 -24.42
C GLU A 81 -2.22 12.77 -24.39
N LEU A 82 -1.63 11.83 -25.13
CA LEU A 82 -0.17 11.75 -25.23
C LEU A 82 0.41 12.95 -26.04
N GLY A 83 -0.35 13.48 -27.00
CA GLY A 83 0.03 14.71 -27.71
C GLY A 83 0.20 15.92 -26.80
N LYS A 84 -0.63 16.06 -25.75
CA LYS A 84 -0.47 17.12 -24.74
C LYS A 84 0.87 17.01 -24.01
N ILE A 85 1.32 15.79 -23.69
CA ILE A 85 2.64 15.57 -23.06
C ILE A 85 3.77 16.09 -23.94
N PHE A 86 3.76 15.76 -25.24
CA PHE A 86 4.79 16.23 -26.16
C PHE A 86 4.74 17.75 -26.34
N MET A 87 3.55 18.33 -26.47
CA MET A 87 3.36 19.77 -26.55
C MET A 87 3.94 20.48 -25.32
N HIS A 88 3.52 20.13 -24.12
CA HIS A 88 3.96 20.79 -22.90
C HIS A 88 5.43 20.52 -22.57
N SER A 89 5.93 19.30 -22.83
CA SER A 89 7.35 19.01 -22.64
C SER A 89 8.23 19.79 -23.61
N SER A 90 7.81 19.93 -24.88
CA SER A 90 8.53 20.75 -25.86
C SER A 90 8.54 22.25 -25.51
N ALA A 91 7.53 22.70 -24.77
CA ALA A 91 7.45 24.07 -24.24
C ALA A 91 8.31 24.29 -22.97
N GLY A 92 8.94 23.22 -22.45
CA GLY A 92 9.79 23.29 -21.27
C GLY A 92 9.05 23.25 -19.93
N GLU A 93 7.73 22.97 -19.93
CA GLU A 93 6.94 22.88 -18.69
C GLU A 93 7.41 21.72 -17.80
N TYR A 94 7.95 20.66 -18.42
CA TYR A 94 8.53 19.50 -17.74
C TYR A 94 9.35 18.62 -18.71
N SER A 95 10.23 17.80 -18.14
CA SER A 95 10.94 16.76 -18.90
C SER A 95 10.00 15.66 -19.38
N LEU A 96 10.34 14.95 -20.48
CA LEU A 96 9.56 13.80 -20.91
C LEU A 96 9.46 12.74 -19.80
N PRO A 97 8.29 12.13 -19.58
CA PRO A 97 8.16 11.07 -18.60
C PRO A 97 9.01 9.86 -19.01
N ARG A 98 9.52 9.14 -18.03
CA ARG A 98 10.19 7.84 -18.21
C ARG A 98 9.21 6.81 -18.77
N SER A 99 7.97 6.78 -18.27
CA SER A 99 6.90 5.95 -18.81
C SER A 99 5.55 6.67 -18.78
N TYR A 100 4.65 6.26 -19.67
CA TYR A 100 3.30 6.81 -19.77
C TYR A 100 2.28 5.68 -19.79
N THR A 101 1.38 5.68 -18.82
CA THR A 101 0.36 4.65 -18.63
C THR A 101 -1.03 5.23 -18.81
N PHE A 102 -1.81 4.68 -19.74
CA PHE A 102 -3.26 4.92 -19.79
C PHE A 102 -3.97 4.09 -18.73
N VAL A 103 -4.52 4.73 -17.71
CA VAL A 103 -5.40 4.06 -16.73
C VAL A 103 -6.85 4.19 -17.19
N ALA A 104 -7.34 3.17 -17.87
CA ALA A 104 -8.66 3.15 -18.49
C ALA A 104 -9.44 1.92 -18.00
N PRO A 105 -10.34 2.03 -16.99
CA PRO A 105 -11.01 0.87 -16.39
C PRO A 105 -11.81 -0.04 -17.33
N ARG A 106 -12.25 0.49 -18.48
CA ARG A 106 -12.90 -0.27 -19.57
C ARG A 106 -11.93 -0.71 -20.69
N GLY A 107 -10.64 -0.61 -20.43
CA GLY A 107 -9.55 -0.90 -21.35
C GLY A 107 -9.39 0.13 -22.46
N VAL A 108 -8.48 -0.18 -23.38
CA VAL A 108 -8.20 0.61 -24.57
C VAL A 108 -8.67 -0.12 -25.83
N ALA A 109 -9.03 0.62 -26.87
CA ALA A 109 -9.45 0.03 -28.14
C ALA A 109 -8.33 -0.83 -28.75
N ARG A 110 -8.69 -1.83 -29.58
CA ARG A 110 -7.72 -2.74 -30.21
C ARG A 110 -6.63 -2.00 -30.98
N ALA A 111 -6.96 -0.89 -31.63
CA ALA A 111 -5.98 -0.07 -32.33
C ALA A 111 -4.92 0.51 -31.39
N VAL A 112 -5.32 1.02 -30.22
CA VAL A 112 -4.39 1.48 -29.17
C VAL A 112 -3.52 0.33 -28.66
N GLN A 113 -4.09 -0.86 -28.45
CA GLN A 113 -3.31 -2.05 -28.06
C GLN A 113 -2.26 -2.41 -29.12
N GLN A 114 -2.62 -2.35 -30.41
CA GLN A 114 -1.69 -2.63 -31.51
C GLN A 114 -0.57 -1.59 -31.57
N PHE A 115 -0.86 -0.31 -31.33
CA PHE A 115 0.16 0.72 -31.25
C PHE A 115 1.12 0.52 -30.08
N ILE A 116 0.60 0.22 -28.89
CA ILE A 116 1.44 -0.08 -27.71
C ILE A 116 2.28 -1.36 -27.95
N ALA A 117 1.74 -2.37 -28.63
CA ALA A 117 2.48 -3.58 -29.00
C ALA A 117 3.52 -3.36 -30.12
N HIS A 118 3.46 -2.24 -30.83
CA HIS A 118 4.37 -1.90 -31.93
C HIS A 118 4.90 -0.46 -31.78
N PRO A 119 5.82 -0.21 -30.83
CA PRO A 119 6.30 1.13 -30.45
C PRO A 119 6.74 2.01 -31.63
N GLU A 120 7.53 1.48 -32.56
CA GLU A 120 7.99 2.26 -33.73
C GLU A 120 6.85 2.63 -34.68
N ARG A 121 5.84 1.77 -34.84
CA ARG A 121 4.65 2.11 -35.62
C ARG A 121 3.87 3.23 -34.95
N PHE A 122 3.83 3.23 -33.63
CA PHE A 122 3.16 4.28 -32.87
C PHE A 122 3.87 5.62 -33.01
N ARG A 123 5.20 5.64 -32.83
CA ARG A 123 6.03 6.83 -33.04
C ARG A 123 5.86 7.40 -34.45
N ALA A 124 5.96 6.54 -35.48
CA ALA A 124 5.80 6.95 -36.87
C ALA A 124 4.41 7.54 -37.15
N ALA A 125 3.35 6.88 -36.65
CA ALA A 125 1.98 7.37 -36.79
C ALA A 125 1.77 8.73 -36.11
N PHE A 126 2.40 8.97 -34.95
CA PHE A 126 2.35 10.27 -34.27
C PHE A 126 2.95 11.39 -35.12
N LEU A 127 4.12 11.14 -35.74
CA LEU A 127 4.79 12.11 -36.61
C LEU A 127 3.98 12.39 -37.88
N GLU A 128 3.47 11.34 -38.53
CA GLU A 128 2.71 11.45 -39.78
C GLU A 128 1.36 12.17 -39.58
N ARG A 129 0.66 11.84 -38.49
CA ARG A 129 -0.75 12.23 -38.29
C ARG A 129 -0.92 13.43 -37.37
N TRP A 130 0.17 14.03 -36.88
CA TRP A 130 0.09 15.16 -35.93
C TRP A 130 -0.80 16.29 -36.45
N ASN A 131 -0.46 16.83 -37.62
CA ASN A 131 -1.14 18.01 -38.16
C ASN A 131 -2.60 17.74 -38.55
N SER A 132 -2.94 16.52 -38.96
CA SER A 132 -4.30 16.18 -39.40
C SER A 132 -5.21 15.79 -38.23
N ASP A 133 -4.71 14.99 -37.29
CA ASP A 133 -5.56 14.28 -36.33
C ASP A 133 -5.47 14.85 -34.90
N ILE A 134 -4.35 15.51 -34.57
CA ILE A 134 -3.96 15.90 -33.19
C ILE A 134 -3.96 17.42 -33.02
N ALA A 135 -3.26 18.16 -33.90
CA ALA A 135 -2.92 19.57 -33.75
C ALA A 135 -4.11 20.47 -33.37
N GLY A 136 -5.27 20.27 -34.00
CA GLY A 136 -6.48 21.07 -33.76
C GLY A 136 -7.31 20.65 -32.53
N LYS A 137 -6.86 19.69 -31.73
CA LYS A 137 -7.61 19.12 -30.60
C LYS A 137 -6.87 19.18 -29.26
N LEU A 138 -5.68 19.80 -29.23
CA LEU A 138 -4.87 19.92 -28.02
C LEU A 138 -5.32 21.06 -27.13
N VAL A 139 -5.64 22.22 -27.73
CA VAL A 139 -6.05 23.44 -27.03
C VAL A 139 -7.33 23.98 -27.68
N GLU A 140 -8.29 24.40 -26.86
CA GLU A 140 -9.55 24.94 -27.38
C GLU A 140 -9.30 26.17 -28.26
N LYS A 141 -9.89 26.19 -29.46
CA LYS A 141 -9.79 27.30 -30.45
C LYS A 141 -8.37 27.59 -30.96
N GLN A 142 -7.42 26.67 -30.78
CA GLN A 142 -6.05 26.80 -31.29
C GLN A 142 -5.61 25.51 -31.97
N SER A 143 -4.84 25.64 -33.06
CA SER A 143 -4.16 24.51 -33.71
C SER A 143 -2.67 24.60 -33.42
N ILE A 144 -2.10 23.52 -32.92
CA ILE A 144 -0.68 23.42 -32.56
C ILE A 144 0.01 22.54 -33.62
N PRO A 145 0.61 23.13 -34.67
CA PRO A 145 1.26 22.36 -35.72
C PRO A 145 2.49 21.61 -35.19
N LEU A 146 2.94 20.60 -35.92
CA LEU A 146 4.16 19.84 -35.61
C LEU A 146 5.37 20.76 -35.78
N SER A 147 5.83 21.35 -34.67
CA SER A 147 7.05 22.16 -34.65
C SER A 147 8.30 21.27 -34.54
N PRO A 148 9.49 21.78 -34.88
CA PRO A 148 10.74 21.04 -34.69
C PRO A 148 10.96 20.56 -33.25
N GLU A 149 10.52 21.34 -32.26
CA GLU A 149 10.64 21.01 -30.83
C GLU A 149 9.71 19.86 -30.43
N ILE A 150 8.46 19.87 -30.91
CA ILE A 150 7.51 18.78 -30.69
C ILE A 150 7.99 17.51 -31.42
N GLU A 151 8.45 17.63 -32.66
CA GLU A 151 9.01 16.51 -33.42
C GLU A 151 10.22 15.89 -32.68
N ALA A 152 11.11 16.73 -32.13
CA ALA A 152 12.23 16.28 -31.32
C ALA A 152 11.76 15.56 -30.05
N ALA A 153 10.75 16.09 -29.35
CA ALA A 153 10.17 15.46 -28.17
C ALA A 153 9.57 14.08 -28.48
N ILE A 154 8.81 13.96 -29.57
CA ILE A 154 8.26 12.67 -30.04
C ILE A 154 9.39 11.69 -30.36
N LYS A 155 10.44 12.13 -31.05
CA LYS A 155 11.58 11.26 -31.40
C LYS A 155 12.41 10.84 -30.18
N ALA A 156 12.47 11.67 -29.15
CA ALA A 156 13.25 11.41 -27.94
C ALA A 156 12.52 10.48 -26.94
N PHE A 157 11.19 10.44 -26.97
CA PHE A 157 10.41 9.58 -26.09
C PHE A 157 10.56 8.10 -26.45
N ASP A 158 10.80 7.26 -25.44
CA ASP A 158 10.87 5.81 -25.60
C ASP A 158 9.44 5.21 -25.62
N PHE A 159 8.91 4.97 -26.82
CA PHE A 159 7.59 4.37 -26.99
C PHE A 159 7.47 2.93 -26.44
N THR A 160 8.58 2.26 -26.09
CA THR A 160 8.50 0.97 -25.38
C THR A 160 7.99 1.11 -23.94
N GLN A 161 8.04 2.33 -23.39
CA GLN A 161 7.56 2.69 -22.05
C GLN A 161 6.10 3.16 -22.05
N MET A 162 5.34 2.80 -23.11
CA MET A 162 3.89 3.01 -23.17
C MET A 162 3.16 1.81 -22.56
N HIS A 163 2.27 2.08 -21.63
CA HIS A 163 1.50 1.05 -20.94
C HIS A 163 0.01 1.40 -20.88
N TRP A 164 -0.79 0.41 -20.50
CA TRP A 164 -2.19 0.64 -20.18
C TRP A 164 -2.66 -0.33 -19.09
N LEU A 165 -3.58 0.14 -18.26
CA LEU A 165 -4.19 -0.61 -17.17
C LEU A 165 -5.70 -0.52 -17.32
N ASP A 166 -6.37 -1.68 -17.30
CA ASP A 166 -7.81 -1.75 -17.08
C ASP A 166 -8.12 -2.13 -15.64
N ALA A 167 -9.41 -2.16 -15.31
CA ALA A 167 -9.85 -2.48 -13.96
C ALA A 167 -9.41 -3.87 -13.49
N ALA A 168 -9.25 -4.84 -14.40
CA ALA A 168 -8.78 -6.17 -14.04
C ALA A 168 -7.30 -6.13 -13.65
N ARG A 169 -6.44 -5.52 -14.49
CA ARG A 169 -5.01 -5.36 -14.19
C ARG A 169 -4.76 -4.53 -12.94
N LEU A 170 -5.57 -3.49 -12.69
CA LEU A 170 -5.47 -2.73 -11.44
C LEU A 170 -5.77 -3.61 -10.22
N VAL A 171 -6.83 -4.42 -10.27
CA VAL A 171 -7.19 -5.31 -9.15
C VAL A 171 -6.14 -6.40 -8.92
N ASP A 172 -5.54 -6.91 -10.00
CA ASP A 172 -4.52 -7.96 -9.93
C ASP A 172 -3.15 -7.43 -9.45
N ASP A 173 -2.95 -6.11 -9.45
CA ASP A 173 -1.73 -5.49 -8.94
C ASP A 173 -1.64 -5.62 -7.40
N PRO A 174 -0.58 -6.23 -6.84
CA PRO A 174 -0.46 -6.41 -5.40
C PRO A 174 -0.52 -5.12 -4.58
N ALA A 175 -0.06 -3.99 -5.14
CA ALA A 175 -0.09 -2.68 -4.48
C ALA A 175 -1.51 -2.11 -4.39
N CYS A 176 -2.48 -2.70 -5.09
CA CYS A 176 -3.86 -2.24 -5.11
C CYS A 176 -4.65 -2.67 -3.85
N LYS A 177 -4.18 -3.66 -3.09
CA LYS A 177 -4.91 -4.19 -1.94
C LYS A 177 -5.36 -3.11 -0.94
N PRO A 178 -4.48 -2.23 -0.43
CA PRO A 178 -4.90 -1.16 0.49
C PRO A 178 -5.94 -0.22 -0.12
N ALA A 179 -5.83 0.09 -1.42
CA ALA A 179 -6.81 0.91 -2.12
C ALA A 179 -8.16 0.19 -2.24
N LEU A 180 -8.17 -1.12 -2.52
CA LEU A 180 -9.42 -1.90 -2.56
C LEU A 180 -10.11 -1.95 -1.19
N VAL A 181 -9.35 -2.08 -0.09
CA VAL A 181 -9.91 -2.01 1.27
C VAL A 181 -10.52 -0.63 1.53
N LYS A 182 -9.78 0.45 1.26
CA LYS A 182 -10.23 1.83 1.50
C LYS A 182 -11.50 2.19 0.73
N TRP A 183 -11.59 1.74 -0.53
CA TRP A 183 -12.62 2.22 -1.45
C TRP A 183 -13.84 1.32 -1.54
N PHE A 184 -13.68 0.03 -1.27
CA PHE A 184 -14.70 -0.99 -1.52
C PHE A 184 -14.92 -1.93 -0.34
N ASP A 185 -14.33 -1.64 0.83
CA ASP A 185 -14.39 -2.47 2.03
C ASP A 185 -13.97 -3.93 1.76
N GLU A 186 -13.02 -4.12 0.83
CA GLU A 186 -12.52 -5.46 0.49
C GLU A 186 -11.94 -6.12 1.73
N ASP A 187 -12.24 -7.41 1.91
CA ASP A 187 -11.63 -8.19 2.98
C ASP A 187 -10.30 -8.77 2.51
N PRO A 188 -9.15 -8.30 3.04
CA PRO A 188 -7.84 -8.86 2.65
C PRO A 188 -7.71 -10.34 3.06
N GLY A 189 -8.59 -10.83 3.94
CA GLY A 189 -8.62 -12.20 4.43
C GLY A 189 -7.80 -12.37 5.71
N PRO A 190 -7.67 -13.63 6.19
CA PRO A 190 -6.94 -13.92 7.41
C PRO A 190 -5.44 -13.77 7.21
N SER A 191 -4.75 -13.19 8.20
CA SER A 191 -3.29 -13.14 8.21
C SER A 191 -2.69 -14.55 8.32
N PRO A 192 -1.48 -14.79 7.78
CA PRO A 192 -0.76 -16.02 8.04
C PRO A 192 -0.40 -16.14 9.53
N ARG A 193 -0.15 -17.37 9.97
CA ARG A 193 0.39 -17.66 11.30
C ARG A 193 1.82 -17.12 11.43
N GLY A 194 2.19 -16.75 12.66
CA GLY A 194 3.57 -16.43 13.02
C GLY A 194 4.47 -17.64 12.91
N VAL A 195 5.70 -17.42 12.43
CA VAL A 195 6.77 -18.42 12.50
C VAL A 195 7.66 -18.03 13.67
N VAL A 196 7.68 -18.87 14.70
CA VAL A 196 8.53 -18.68 15.88
C VAL A 196 9.94 -19.16 15.54
N PRO A 197 10.96 -18.29 15.53
CA PRO A 197 12.34 -18.72 15.30
C PRO A 197 12.86 -19.56 16.49
N ASP A 198 13.76 -20.51 16.23
CA ASP A 198 14.36 -21.29 17.32
C ASP A 198 15.19 -20.41 18.25
N GLN A 199 15.98 -19.52 17.67
CA GLN A 199 16.79 -18.54 18.40
C GLN A 199 15.98 -17.31 18.76
N ILE A 200 16.21 -16.77 19.95
CA ILE A 200 15.54 -15.56 20.41
C ILE A 200 16.21 -14.34 19.77
N GLY A 201 15.40 -13.58 19.04
CA GLY A 201 15.84 -12.38 18.34
C GLY A 201 15.71 -11.11 19.18
N VAL A 202 16.37 -10.03 18.73
CA VAL A 202 16.30 -8.70 19.35
C VAL A 202 14.84 -8.20 19.43
N SER A 203 14.03 -8.49 18.41
CA SER A 203 12.64 -8.03 18.32
C SER A 203 11.71 -8.57 19.42
N GLU A 204 12.04 -9.68 20.07
CA GLU A 204 11.27 -10.26 21.17
C GLU A 204 11.98 -10.19 22.53
N SER A 205 13.22 -9.67 22.56
CA SER A 205 14.07 -9.78 23.74
C SER A 205 13.58 -8.96 24.93
N SER A 206 12.94 -7.81 24.73
CA SER A 206 12.54 -6.92 25.82
C SER A 206 11.43 -7.53 26.69
N TYR A 207 10.30 -7.94 26.10
CA TYR A 207 9.21 -8.57 26.85
C TYR A 207 9.64 -9.93 27.42
N ILE A 208 10.51 -10.68 26.72
CA ILE A 208 11.08 -11.92 27.25
C ILE A 208 11.89 -11.63 28.51
N GLY A 209 12.77 -10.62 28.50
CA GLY A 209 13.53 -10.22 29.69
C GLY A 209 12.62 -9.91 30.87
N GLN A 210 11.52 -9.19 30.63
CA GLN A 210 10.51 -8.91 31.64
C GLN A 210 9.84 -10.20 32.15
N LEU A 211 9.48 -11.15 31.26
CA LEU A 211 8.94 -12.46 31.66
C LEU A 211 9.89 -13.27 32.55
N LEU A 212 11.20 -13.25 32.26
CA LEU A 212 12.19 -13.94 33.08
C LEU A 212 12.19 -13.39 34.51
N LYS A 213 12.10 -12.07 34.66
CA LYS A 213 11.95 -11.43 35.99
C LYS A 213 10.69 -11.88 36.71
N LEU A 214 9.57 -11.96 35.99
CA LEU A 214 8.32 -12.48 36.55
C LEU A 214 8.41 -13.95 36.99
N TYR A 215 9.24 -14.77 36.32
CA TYR A 215 9.49 -16.14 36.75
C TYR A 215 10.37 -16.21 38.01
N GLU A 216 11.37 -15.33 38.13
CA GLU A 216 12.22 -15.20 39.32
C GLU A 216 11.41 -14.75 40.56
N GLU A 217 10.37 -13.93 40.39
CA GLU A 217 9.47 -13.52 41.49
C GLU A 217 8.67 -14.69 42.09
N LYS A 218 8.33 -15.70 41.29
CA LYS A 218 7.38 -16.76 41.68
C LYS A 218 8.03 -17.94 42.39
N GLY A 219 9.32 -18.20 42.19
CA GLY A 219 9.99 -19.37 42.72
C GLY A 219 11.48 -19.17 42.93
N PRO A 220 12.19 -20.13 43.55
CA PRO A 220 13.60 -19.97 43.92
C PRO A 220 14.58 -20.07 42.73
N GLY A 221 14.08 -20.28 41.51
CA GLY A 221 14.91 -20.45 40.32
C GLY A 221 15.43 -19.13 39.78
N THR A 222 16.66 -19.12 39.27
CA THR A 222 17.23 -17.99 38.54
C THR A 222 17.07 -18.20 37.04
N PHE A 223 16.71 -17.14 36.32
CA PHE A 223 16.46 -17.18 34.88
C PHE A 223 17.34 -16.15 34.17
N PRO A 224 18.67 -16.36 34.09
CA PRO A 224 19.59 -15.40 33.49
C PRO A 224 19.35 -15.21 31.98
N ASP A 225 18.76 -16.22 31.34
CA ASP A 225 18.39 -16.21 29.93
C ASP A 225 17.15 -17.05 29.67
N ALA A 226 16.61 -16.93 28.46
CA ALA A 226 15.44 -17.70 28.06
C ALA A 226 15.71 -19.21 27.89
N THR A 227 16.95 -19.63 27.69
CA THR A 227 17.31 -21.06 27.63
C THR A 227 17.02 -21.73 28.96
N SER A 228 17.38 -21.08 30.08
CA SER A 228 17.08 -21.57 31.43
C SER A 228 15.57 -21.69 31.68
N ALA A 229 14.77 -20.73 31.18
CA ALA A 229 13.32 -20.78 31.29
C ALA A 229 12.70 -21.87 30.39
N LEU A 230 13.26 -22.12 29.20
CA LEU A 230 12.83 -23.19 28.29
C LEU A 230 13.21 -24.60 28.78
N ALA A 231 14.20 -24.70 29.68
CA ALA A 231 14.56 -25.93 30.36
C ALA A 231 13.73 -26.19 31.64
N SER A 232 13.05 -25.16 32.16
CA SER A 232 12.22 -25.29 33.37
C SER A 232 10.92 -26.07 33.09
N PRO A 233 10.63 -27.14 33.84
CA PRO A 233 9.36 -27.87 33.71
C PRO A 233 8.13 -26.99 33.99
N GLU A 234 8.29 -25.95 34.81
CA GLU A 234 7.18 -25.06 35.19
C GLU A 234 6.89 -24.00 34.13
N PHE A 235 7.93 -23.40 33.52
CA PHE A 235 7.78 -22.21 32.68
C PHE A 235 8.02 -22.43 31.20
N ALA A 236 8.59 -23.57 30.78
CA ALA A 236 8.93 -23.79 29.39
C ALA A 236 7.72 -23.70 28.45
N THR A 237 6.60 -24.33 28.81
CA THR A 237 5.36 -24.26 28.03
C THR A 237 4.82 -22.83 27.99
N HIS A 238 4.79 -22.15 29.14
CA HIS A 238 4.31 -20.77 29.21
C HIS A 238 5.14 -19.84 28.31
N LEU A 239 6.47 -19.93 28.34
CA LEU A 239 7.34 -19.12 27.49
C LEU A 239 7.15 -19.43 26.01
N ARG A 240 7.01 -20.71 25.62
CA ARG A 240 6.72 -21.09 24.22
C ARG A 240 5.40 -20.48 23.75
N ASP A 241 4.36 -20.54 24.56
CA ASP A 241 3.05 -19.96 24.24
C ASP A 241 3.12 -18.43 24.07
N GLN A 242 3.85 -17.72 24.95
CA GLN A 242 4.04 -16.28 24.80
C GLN A 242 4.79 -15.92 23.51
N ARG A 243 5.82 -16.70 23.14
CA ARG A 243 6.53 -16.52 21.88
C ARG A 243 5.61 -16.75 20.67
N THR A 244 4.79 -17.80 20.69
CA THR A 244 3.78 -18.04 19.64
C THR A 244 2.83 -16.85 19.49
N ARG A 245 2.28 -16.34 20.59
CA ARG A 245 1.39 -15.17 20.59
C ARG A 245 2.09 -13.95 19.99
N PHE A 246 3.31 -13.67 20.44
CA PHE A 246 4.10 -12.56 19.92
C PHE A 246 4.28 -12.66 18.39
N PHE A 247 4.77 -13.79 17.88
CA PHE A 247 4.99 -13.93 16.44
C PHE A 247 3.71 -13.98 15.61
N ASP A 248 2.60 -14.51 16.14
CA ASP A 248 1.30 -14.40 15.49
C ASP A 248 0.88 -12.92 15.35
N SER A 249 1.08 -12.09 16.39
CA SER A 249 0.79 -10.66 16.30
C SER A 249 1.71 -9.91 15.33
N VAL A 250 3.00 -10.28 15.25
CA VAL A 250 3.94 -9.68 14.28
C VAL A 250 3.57 -10.05 12.85
N ALA A 251 3.15 -11.30 12.60
CA ALA A 251 2.68 -11.74 11.29
C ALA A 251 1.38 -11.03 10.89
N PHE A 252 0.46 -10.85 11.85
CA PHE A 252 -0.76 -10.07 11.69
C PHE A 252 -0.47 -8.63 11.30
N ASP A 253 0.37 -7.92 12.06
CA ASP A 253 0.74 -6.54 11.79
C ASP A 253 1.35 -6.36 10.39
N ARG A 254 2.28 -7.24 10.01
CA ARG A 254 2.93 -7.20 8.70
C ARG A 254 1.89 -7.37 7.58
N PHE A 255 0.99 -8.33 7.74
CA PHE A 255 -0.04 -8.61 6.74
C PHE A 255 -0.99 -7.44 6.55
N TYR A 256 -1.51 -6.86 7.63
CA TYR A 256 -2.45 -5.75 7.55
C TYR A 256 -1.78 -4.44 7.13
N ARG A 257 -0.56 -4.15 7.59
CA ARG A 257 0.24 -3.02 7.09
C ARG A 257 0.37 -3.03 5.56
N ASP A 258 0.56 -4.22 4.97
CA ASP A 258 0.75 -4.36 3.53
C ASP A 258 -0.58 -4.49 2.74
N SER A 259 -1.73 -4.59 3.42
CA SER A 259 -3.02 -4.87 2.78
C SER A 259 -4.15 -3.89 3.13
N THR A 260 -3.96 -3.01 4.10
CA THR A 260 -4.94 -2.00 4.52
C THR A 260 -4.32 -0.61 4.59
N PRO A 261 -5.12 0.46 4.64
CA PRO A 261 -4.65 1.78 5.04
C PRO A 261 -3.91 1.76 6.39
N GLU A 262 -2.99 2.71 6.57
CA GLU A 262 -2.09 2.77 7.74
C GLU A 262 -2.85 2.93 9.07
N ASP A 263 -3.94 3.70 9.06
CA ASP A 263 -4.77 3.99 10.23
C ASP A 263 -5.49 2.75 10.76
N TYR A 264 -5.74 1.73 9.94
CA TYR A 264 -6.46 0.52 10.37
C TYR A 264 -5.67 -0.25 11.42
N LEU A 265 -4.37 -0.47 11.20
CA LEU A 265 -3.52 -1.18 12.15
C LEU A 265 -3.29 -0.35 13.41
N PHE A 266 -3.15 0.97 13.26
CA PHE A 266 -3.04 1.88 14.40
C PHE A 266 -4.29 1.81 15.29
N ASN A 267 -5.48 2.00 14.72
CA ASN A 267 -6.75 1.96 15.44
C ASN A 267 -6.98 0.60 16.12
N PHE A 268 -6.66 -0.51 15.42
CA PHE A 268 -6.72 -1.85 16.01
C PHE A 268 -5.85 -1.97 17.27
N LYS A 269 -4.59 -1.54 17.20
CA LYS A 269 -3.68 -1.58 18.36
C LYS A 269 -4.17 -0.66 19.47
N ASP A 270 -4.70 0.51 19.14
CA ASP A 270 -5.22 1.46 20.11
C ASP A 270 -6.42 0.89 20.89
N GLU A 271 -7.34 0.23 20.20
CA GLU A 271 -8.45 -0.49 20.84
C GLU A 271 -7.98 -1.62 21.77
N ILE A 272 -6.93 -2.37 21.39
CA ILE A 272 -6.34 -3.38 22.28
C ILE A 272 -5.74 -2.72 23.51
N TYR A 273 -4.97 -1.64 23.34
CA TYR A 273 -4.36 -0.90 24.45
C TYR A 273 -5.42 -0.40 25.43
N HIS A 274 -6.42 0.34 24.95
CA HIS A 274 -7.50 0.86 25.78
C HIS A 274 -8.37 -0.23 26.39
N GLY A 275 -8.46 -1.40 25.76
CA GLY A 275 -9.18 -2.55 26.29
C GLY A 275 -8.49 -3.26 27.47
N VAL A 276 -7.20 -3.00 27.72
CA VAL A 276 -6.42 -3.69 28.77
C VAL A 276 -5.65 -2.78 29.73
N VAL A 277 -5.48 -1.49 29.41
CA VAL A 277 -4.61 -0.57 30.18
C VAL A 277 -5.02 -0.45 31.64
N GLU A 278 -6.31 -0.32 31.94
CA GLU A 278 -6.80 -0.23 33.33
C GLU A 278 -6.49 -1.51 34.12
N ILE A 279 -6.72 -2.68 33.52
CA ILE A 279 -6.39 -3.97 34.14
C ILE A 279 -4.88 -4.14 34.30
N HIS A 280 -4.06 -3.53 33.44
CA HIS A 280 -2.61 -3.57 33.57
C HIS A 280 -2.11 -2.68 34.73
N ASP A 281 -2.78 -1.55 34.96
CA ASP A 281 -2.42 -0.54 35.95
C ASP A 281 -3.02 -0.80 37.34
N ASP A 282 -3.98 -1.73 37.43
CA ASP A 282 -4.53 -2.23 38.69
C ASP A 282 -3.47 -2.83 39.63
N ASP A 283 -3.83 -2.94 40.91
CA ASP A 283 -3.03 -3.64 41.91
C ASP A 283 -3.11 -5.16 41.70
N HIS A 284 -1.95 -5.82 41.64
CA HIS A 284 -1.88 -7.27 41.52
C HIS A 284 -0.94 -7.89 42.55
N ALA A 285 -1.25 -9.12 42.94
CA ALA A 285 -0.44 -9.89 43.89
C ALA A 285 0.98 -10.21 43.39
N SER A 286 1.20 -10.26 42.07
CA SER A 286 2.51 -10.45 41.42
C SER A 286 2.46 -10.04 39.96
N GLY A 287 3.62 -9.86 39.31
CA GLY A 287 3.63 -9.53 37.88
C GLY A 287 3.10 -10.67 36.99
N LEU A 288 3.24 -11.95 37.40
CA LEU A 288 2.56 -13.06 36.70
C LEU A 288 1.03 -13.01 36.85
N ALA A 289 0.52 -12.54 38.00
CA ALA A 289 -0.90 -12.34 38.19
C ALA A 289 -1.42 -11.21 37.28
N LYS A 290 -0.70 -10.09 37.19
CA LYS A 290 -0.95 -9.01 36.23
C LYS A 290 -1.02 -9.53 34.79
N LEU A 291 0.04 -10.19 34.35
CA LEU A 291 0.13 -10.73 33.00
C LEU A 291 -1.06 -11.65 32.70
N ARG A 292 -1.41 -12.56 33.61
CA ARG A 292 -2.54 -13.47 33.41
C ARG A 292 -3.86 -12.71 33.23
N GLN A 293 -4.14 -11.71 34.06
CA GLN A 293 -5.38 -10.94 33.99
C GLN A 293 -5.47 -10.12 32.69
N VAL A 294 -4.39 -9.43 32.32
CA VAL A 294 -4.30 -8.70 31.05
C VAL A 294 -4.50 -9.64 29.86
N MET A 295 -3.85 -10.81 29.85
CA MET A 295 -3.98 -11.78 28.76
C MET A 295 -5.38 -12.39 28.68
N GLN A 296 -6.08 -12.56 29.81
CA GLN A 296 -7.47 -13.02 29.84
C GLN A 296 -8.40 -11.97 29.23
N GLN A 297 -8.23 -10.69 29.59
CA GLN A 297 -8.99 -9.60 29.01
C GLN A 297 -8.72 -9.46 27.50
N ALA A 298 -7.44 -9.43 27.09
CA ALA A 298 -7.05 -9.31 25.69
C ALA A 298 -7.67 -10.41 24.81
N ALA A 299 -7.79 -11.64 25.34
CA ALA A 299 -8.36 -12.77 24.60
C ALA A 299 -9.84 -12.56 24.22
N ILE A 300 -10.60 -11.84 25.04
CA ILE A 300 -12.05 -11.66 24.86
C ILE A 300 -12.43 -10.35 24.16
N LEU A 301 -11.51 -9.38 24.05
CA LEU A 301 -11.75 -8.12 23.32
C LEU A 301 -12.31 -8.39 21.92
N GLN A 302 -13.21 -7.53 21.46
CA GLN A 302 -13.78 -7.57 20.12
C GLN A 302 -13.42 -6.26 19.40
N PRO A 303 -12.20 -6.15 18.86
CA PRO A 303 -11.82 -4.95 18.12
C PRO A 303 -12.75 -4.73 16.92
N SER A 304 -12.96 -3.48 16.57
CA SER A 304 -13.82 -3.09 15.47
C SER A 304 -13.14 -3.30 14.10
N GLY A 305 -13.91 -3.07 13.03
CA GLY A 305 -13.38 -3.06 11.67
C GLY A 305 -12.95 -4.42 11.13
N ILE A 306 -12.21 -4.39 10.02
CA ILE A 306 -11.86 -5.61 9.26
C ILE A 306 -10.78 -6.44 9.94
N LEU A 307 -9.85 -5.80 10.64
CA LEU A 307 -8.80 -6.45 11.43
C LEU A 307 -9.41 -7.25 12.59
N GLY A 308 -10.41 -6.69 13.28
CA GLY A 308 -11.08 -7.34 14.40
C GLY A 308 -11.69 -8.70 14.05
N LYS A 309 -12.21 -8.86 12.82
CA LYS A 309 -12.77 -10.13 12.32
C LYS A 309 -11.76 -11.27 12.29
N HIS A 310 -10.49 -10.95 12.09
CA HIS A 310 -9.41 -11.92 11.91
C HIS A 310 -8.46 -11.98 13.12
N ALA A 311 -8.64 -11.09 14.10
CA ALA A 311 -7.80 -11.01 15.30
C ALA A 311 -8.22 -12.06 16.36
N GLY A 312 -7.66 -13.27 16.22
CA GLY A 312 -7.81 -14.33 17.22
C GLY A 312 -7.18 -13.99 18.58
N PRO A 313 -7.46 -14.78 19.64
CA PRO A 313 -6.92 -14.53 20.99
C PRO A 313 -5.40 -14.36 21.03
N GLN A 314 -4.67 -15.18 20.28
CA GLN A 314 -3.21 -15.14 20.25
C GLN A 314 -2.66 -13.85 19.66
N VAL A 315 -3.31 -13.28 18.64
CA VAL A 315 -2.93 -11.98 18.06
C VAL A 315 -3.10 -10.89 19.12
N LYS A 316 -4.28 -10.80 19.74
CA LYS A 316 -4.59 -9.78 20.75
C LYS A 316 -3.65 -9.85 21.97
N GLN A 317 -3.37 -11.06 22.44
CA GLN A 317 -2.41 -11.31 23.51
C GLN A 317 -0.97 -10.97 23.08
N GLY A 318 -0.59 -11.33 21.86
CA GLY A 318 0.72 -10.98 21.29
C GLY A 318 0.93 -9.47 21.13
N THR A 319 -0.11 -8.73 20.75
CA THR A 319 -0.08 -7.26 20.69
C THR A 319 0.25 -6.65 22.06
N CYS A 320 -0.20 -7.25 23.17
CA CYS A 320 0.21 -6.81 24.50
C CYS A 320 1.71 -7.02 24.76
N HIS A 321 2.30 -8.10 24.24
CA HIS A 321 3.77 -8.27 24.30
C HIS A 321 4.52 -7.26 23.45
N GLN A 322 3.96 -6.81 22.33
CA GLN A 322 4.53 -5.70 21.57
C GLN A 322 4.51 -4.41 22.40
N PHE A 323 3.39 -4.10 23.07
CA PHE A 323 3.33 -2.95 23.96
C PHE A 323 4.34 -3.03 25.11
N ALA A 324 4.59 -4.22 25.65
CA ALA A 324 5.63 -4.43 26.65
C ALA A 324 7.04 -4.20 26.09
N ASN A 325 7.32 -4.62 24.85
CA ASN A 325 8.56 -4.31 24.16
C ASN A 325 8.76 -2.80 23.98
N ASP A 326 7.69 -2.11 23.60
CA ASP A 326 7.66 -0.66 23.34
C ASP A 326 7.65 0.17 24.64
N GLY A 327 7.60 -0.48 25.81
CA GLY A 327 7.53 0.18 27.12
C GLY A 327 6.18 0.82 27.43
N ARG A 328 5.14 0.58 26.62
CA ARG A 328 3.78 1.09 26.83
C ARG A 328 3.00 0.32 27.90
N LEU A 329 3.15 -1.01 27.92
CA LEU A 329 2.55 -1.91 28.93
C LEU A 329 3.62 -2.89 29.46
N PRO A 330 4.64 -2.40 30.18
CA PRO A 330 5.73 -3.25 30.66
C PRO A 330 5.24 -4.23 31.73
N TRP A 331 5.55 -5.53 31.55
CA TRP A 331 5.23 -6.58 32.52
C TRP A 331 6.01 -6.45 33.82
N HIS A 332 7.22 -5.92 33.74
CA HIS A 332 8.12 -5.67 34.86
C HIS A 332 8.80 -4.31 34.63
N ARG A 333 8.91 -3.49 35.68
CA ARG A 333 9.54 -2.16 35.62
C ARG A 333 11.04 -2.20 35.86
#